data_AF-A0AAW7QEY3-F1
#
_entry.id   AF-A0AAW7QEY3-F1
#
_cell.length_a   1.000
_cell.length_b   1.000
_cell.length_c   1.000
_cell.angle_alpha   90.00
_cell.angle_beta   90.00
_cell.angle_gamma   90.00
#
_symmetry.space_group_name_H-M   'P 1'
#
loop_
_entity.id
_entity.type
_entity.pdbx_description
1 polymer ?
#
loop_
_entity_poly.entity_id
_entity_poly.type
_entity_poly.pdbx_seq_one_letter_code
_entity_poly.pdbx_strand_id
1 'polypeptide(L)'
;PINFNSPYKALSIQDFWRRWHMTLSRFLRDYLYIPLGGNRKGSIRTYVNLITTFLLGGLWHGAGWTFIIWGLLHGIALAIHRLWQSLGFRMNKILAWFITFNFINITWIFFRAKDFESAMKVLSSMFSFDNVVLPSIFFKKLAFLENYGIKFDEVTRSISGGSDLLNLTLASMIIVFFFKNSMQLKDKFKSNIFILFFTVFLFVYSMFSLNKFSEFLYFNF
;
A
#
# COMPACT_ATOMS: atom_id res chain seq x y z
N PRO A 1 -1.93 -3.05 21.09
CA PRO A 1 -3.01 -2.55 20.21
C PRO A 1 -2.80 -3.00 18.76
N ILE A 2 -3.86 -3.42 18.05
CA ILE A 2 -3.75 -3.84 16.65
C ILE A 2 -3.42 -2.60 15.80
N ASN A 3 -2.42 -2.72 14.91
CA ASN A 3 -1.98 -1.63 14.03
C ASN A 3 -2.43 -1.81 12.56
N PHE A 4 -2.60 -3.06 12.09
CA PHE A 4 -2.99 -3.34 10.70
C PHE A 4 -4.16 -4.33 10.61
N ASN A 5 -5.08 -4.11 9.66
CA ASN A 5 -6.23 -4.99 9.42
C ASN A 5 -6.60 -5.06 7.92
N SER A 6 -5.82 -5.84 7.15
CA SER A 6 -5.98 -5.99 5.69
C SER A 6 -6.19 -4.65 4.96
N PRO A 7 -5.26 -3.68 5.09
CA PRO A 7 -5.43 -2.31 4.61
C PRO A 7 -5.67 -2.22 3.10
N TYR A 8 -5.01 -3.07 2.30
CA TYR A 8 -5.21 -3.09 0.84
C TYR A 8 -6.56 -3.63 0.38
N LYS A 9 -7.39 -4.17 1.28
CA LYS A 9 -8.80 -4.53 0.99
C LYS A 9 -9.77 -3.35 1.18
N ALA A 10 -9.27 -2.16 1.51
CA ALA A 10 -10.10 -1.00 1.76
C ALA A 10 -10.90 -0.56 0.53
N LEU A 11 -12.14 -0.15 0.74
CA LEU A 11 -13.03 0.35 -0.33
C LEU A 11 -13.04 1.88 -0.45
N SER A 12 -12.39 2.57 0.48
CA SER A 12 -12.22 4.02 0.43
C SER A 12 -11.01 4.45 1.23
N ILE A 13 -10.57 5.69 1.03
CA ILE A 13 -9.47 6.26 1.81
C ILE A 13 -9.76 6.30 3.32
N GLN A 14 -11.02 6.51 3.71
CA GLN A 14 -11.41 6.46 5.12
C GLN A 14 -11.33 5.04 5.69
N ASP A 15 -11.75 4.03 4.92
CA ASP A 15 -11.63 2.63 5.30
C ASP A 15 -10.15 2.21 5.39
N PHE A 16 -9.31 2.70 4.48
CA PHE A 16 -7.86 2.46 4.52
C PHE A 16 -7.23 2.95 5.83
N TRP A 17 -7.48 4.20 6.23
CA TRP A 17 -6.95 4.75 7.49
C TRP A 17 -7.57 4.14 8.76
N ARG A 18 -8.67 3.39 8.64
CA ARG A 18 -9.20 2.56 9.73
C ARG A 18 -8.51 1.20 9.82
N ARG A 19 -7.67 0.84 8.85
CA ARG A 19 -7.00 -0.46 8.72
C ARG A 19 -5.48 -0.37 8.67
N TRP A 20 -4.93 0.77 8.29
CA TRP A 20 -3.49 1.02 8.19
C TRP A 20 -3.03 1.86 9.37
N HIS A 21 -1.94 1.44 10.02
CA HIS A 21 -1.30 2.15 11.13
C HIS A 21 -2.28 2.71 12.16
N MET A 22 -3.26 1.89 12.56
CA MET A 22 -4.42 2.30 13.35
C MET A 22 -4.07 3.01 14.67
N THR A 23 -2.93 2.72 15.30
CA THR A 23 -2.49 3.45 16.49
C THR A 23 -2.15 4.90 16.18
N LEU A 24 -1.42 5.14 15.09
CA LEU A 24 -1.09 6.47 14.59
C LEU A 24 -2.36 7.19 14.12
N SER A 25 -3.25 6.51 13.40
CA SER A 25 -4.52 7.12 12.96
C SER A 25 -5.38 7.56 14.14
N ARG A 26 -5.41 6.79 15.24
CA ARG A 26 -6.04 7.22 16.50
C ARG A 26 -5.33 8.41 17.11
N PHE A 27 -3.99 8.40 17.18
CA PHE A 27 -3.22 9.53 17.69
C PHE A 27 -3.51 10.83 16.92
N LEU A 28 -3.42 10.79 15.58
CA LEU A 28 -3.73 11.94 14.73
C LEU A 28 -5.17 12.43 14.92
N ARG A 29 -6.13 11.50 15.07
CA ARG A 29 -7.52 11.86 15.34
C ARG A 29 -7.70 12.53 16.70
N ASP A 30 -7.18 11.91 17.75
CA ASP A 30 -7.48 12.25 19.14
C ASP A 30 -6.67 13.47 19.61
N TYR A 31 -5.45 13.64 19.11
CA TYR A 31 -4.52 14.70 19.55
C TYR A 31 -4.28 15.82 18.52
N LEU A 32 -4.70 15.66 17.26
CA LEU A 32 -4.63 16.76 16.28
C LEU A 32 -6.03 17.13 15.77
N TYR A 33 -6.73 16.19 15.15
CA TYR A 33 -7.99 16.48 14.47
C TYR A 33 -9.09 16.99 15.41
N ILE A 34 -9.32 16.32 16.53
CA ILE A 34 -10.34 16.70 17.51
C ILE A 34 -9.98 18.07 18.16
N PRO A 35 -8.75 18.30 18.65
CA PRO A 35 -8.33 19.61 19.15
C PRO A 35 -8.46 20.76 18.14
N LEU A 36 -8.25 20.52 16.84
CA LEU A 36 -8.48 21.52 15.78
C LEU A 36 -9.98 21.88 15.57
N GLY A 37 -10.89 21.23 16.29
CA GLY A 37 -12.34 21.43 16.24
C GLY A 37 -13.10 20.30 15.55
N GLY A 38 -12.40 19.29 15.03
CA GLY A 38 -12.98 18.13 14.36
C GLY A 38 -14.04 18.52 13.33
N ASN A 39 -15.25 17.98 13.51
CA ASN A 39 -16.43 18.24 12.66
C ASN A 39 -17.32 19.40 13.14
N ARG A 40 -16.97 20.10 14.24
CA ARG A 40 -17.92 20.96 14.99
C ARG A 40 -18.11 22.37 14.42
N LYS A 41 -17.17 22.86 13.62
CA LYS A 41 -17.12 24.25 13.13
C LYS A 41 -17.52 24.40 11.65
N GLY A 42 -18.47 23.58 11.19
CA GLY A 42 -18.96 23.59 9.81
C GLY A 42 -18.11 22.79 8.81
N SER A 43 -18.61 22.68 7.58
CA SER A 43 -18.01 21.84 6.52
C SER A 43 -16.62 22.34 6.11
N ILE A 44 -16.48 23.63 5.83
CA ILE A 44 -15.20 24.24 5.41
C ILE A 44 -14.11 23.98 6.45
N ARG A 45 -14.38 24.28 7.73
CA ARG A 45 -13.39 24.05 8.80
C ARG A 45 -13.04 22.59 8.96
N THR A 46 -14.01 21.70 8.71
CA THR A 46 -13.76 20.26 8.73
C THR A 46 -12.77 19.84 7.63
N TYR A 47 -12.94 20.34 6.41
CA TYR A 47 -12.00 20.04 5.30
C TYR A 47 -10.60 20.57 5.60
N VAL A 48 -10.49 21.79 6.12
CA VAL A 48 -9.21 22.37 6.56
C VAL A 48 -8.59 21.49 7.64
N ASN A 49 -9.35 21.12 8.67
CA ASN A 49 -8.85 20.26 9.76
C ASN A 49 -8.34 18.91 9.26
N LEU A 50 -9.02 18.29 8.28
CA LEU A 50 -8.56 17.05 7.66
C LEU A 50 -7.21 17.24 6.95
N ILE A 51 -7.10 18.24 6.08
CA ILE A 51 -5.87 18.53 5.35
C ILE A 51 -4.73 18.87 6.31
N THR A 52 -4.96 19.74 7.29
CA THR A 52 -3.97 20.10 8.30
C THR A 52 -3.51 18.89 9.10
N THR A 53 -4.42 18.01 9.53
CA THR A 53 -4.05 16.81 10.28
C THR A 53 -3.11 15.91 9.49
N PHE A 54 -3.37 15.71 8.20
CA PHE A 54 -2.50 14.88 7.35
C PHE A 54 -1.19 15.55 6.95
N LEU A 55 -1.18 16.87 6.76
CA LEU A 55 0.06 17.63 6.57
C LEU A 55 0.97 17.51 7.79
N LEU A 56 0.43 17.69 9.00
CA LEU A 56 1.18 17.48 10.24
C LEU A 56 1.65 16.03 10.40
N GLY A 57 0.81 15.06 10.00
CA GLY A 57 1.20 13.65 9.96
C GLY A 57 2.34 13.36 8.98
N GLY A 58 2.35 14.01 7.81
CA GLY A 58 3.46 13.94 6.85
C GLY A 58 4.74 14.55 7.43
N LEU A 59 4.65 15.76 8.00
CA LEU A 59 5.78 16.42 8.65
C LEU A 59 6.37 15.61 9.81
N TRP A 60 5.55 14.84 10.53
CA TRP A 60 6.01 13.93 11.57
C TRP A 60 6.90 12.79 11.03
N HIS A 61 6.69 12.37 9.78
CA HIS A 61 7.52 11.35 9.13
C HIS A 61 8.85 11.90 8.58
N GLY A 62 8.89 13.18 8.18
CA GLY A 62 10.12 13.85 7.76
C GLY A 62 9.87 15.24 7.19
N ALA A 63 10.94 16.04 7.11
CA ALA A 63 10.88 17.44 6.66
C ALA A 63 10.97 17.62 5.12
N GLY A 64 11.09 16.54 4.35
CA GLY A 64 11.19 16.59 2.90
C GLY A 64 9.87 16.93 2.20
N TRP A 65 9.96 17.56 1.02
CA TRP A 65 8.80 17.89 0.18
C TRP A 65 7.91 16.68 -0.14
N THR A 66 8.50 15.50 -0.26
CA THR A 66 7.80 14.26 -0.54
C THR A 66 6.79 13.89 0.56
N PHE A 67 7.13 14.09 1.84
CA PHE A 67 6.23 13.85 2.96
C PHE A 67 5.10 14.88 3.07
N ILE A 68 5.37 16.14 2.71
CA ILE A 68 4.35 17.20 2.64
C ILE A 68 3.32 16.84 1.55
N ILE A 69 3.79 16.47 0.36
CA ILE A 69 2.93 16.06 -0.76
C ILE A 69 2.13 14.81 -0.39
N TRP A 70 2.77 13.82 0.21
CA TRP A 70 2.10 12.62 0.72
C TRP A 70 0.96 12.97 1.69
N GLY A 71 1.22 13.82 2.69
CA GLY A 71 0.22 14.28 3.63
C GLY A 71 -0.91 15.05 2.94
N LEU A 72 -0.57 15.96 2.03
CA LEU A 72 -1.54 16.74 1.27
C LEU A 72 -2.48 15.84 0.45
N LEU A 73 -1.93 14.86 -0.27
CA LEU A 73 -2.72 13.91 -1.07
C LEU A 73 -3.71 13.13 -0.21
N HIS A 74 -3.29 12.62 0.95
CA HIS A 74 -4.20 11.92 1.86
C HIS A 74 -5.28 12.83 2.47
N GLY A 75 -4.92 14.05 2.84
CA GLY A 75 -5.85 15.06 3.34
C GLY A 75 -6.92 15.42 2.31
N ILE A 76 -6.51 15.71 1.07
CA ILE A 76 -7.40 15.99 -0.06
C ILE A 76 -8.29 14.79 -0.37
N ALA A 77 -7.74 13.57 -0.41
CA ALA A 77 -8.54 12.38 -0.68
C ALA A 77 -9.63 12.16 0.37
N LEU A 78 -9.36 12.41 1.65
CA LEU A 78 -10.38 12.35 2.70
C LEU A 78 -11.43 13.45 2.57
N ALA A 79 -11.03 14.66 2.17
CA ALA A 79 -11.96 15.75 1.86
C ALA A 79 -12.89 15.37 0.69
N ILE A 80 -12.32 14.88 -0.42
CA ILE A 80 -13.09 14.41 -1.58
C ILE A 80 -14.04 13.28 -1.17
N HIS A 81 -13.56 12.27 -0.44
CA HIS A 81 -14.39 11.16 0.02
C HIS A 81 -15.55 11.66 0.90
N ARG A 82 -15.32 12.62 1.79
CA ARG A 82 -16.37 13.22 2.62
C ARG A 82 -17.40 13.96 1.76
N LEU A 83 -16.96 14.75 0.78
CA LEU A 83 -17.85 15.45 -0.14
C LEU A 83 -18.70 14.45 -0.94
N TRP A 84 -18.07 13.43 -1.49
CA TRP A 84 -18.73 12.34 -2.23
C TRP A 84 -19.84 11.68 -1.40
N GLN A 85 -19.57 11.37 -0.13
CA GLN A 85 -20.57 10.82 0.79
C GLN A 85 -21.70 11.82 1.09
N SER A 86 -21.38 13.11 1.25
CA SER A 86 -22.39 14.15 1.50
C SER A 86 -23.33 14.39 0.33
N LEU A 87 -22.88 14.14 -0.91
CA LEU A 87 -23.69 14.19 -2.12
C LEU A 87 -24.52 12.91 -2.34
N GLY A 88 -24.38 11.90 -1.49
CA GLY A 88 -25.13 10.64 -1.59
C GLY A 88 -24.65 9.72 -2.73
N PHE A 89 -23.51 10.01 -3.34
CA PHE A 89 -22.99 9.20 -4.45
C PHE A 89 -22.56 7.82 -3.98
N ARG A 90 -22.92 6.80 -4.77
CA ARG A 90 -22.54 5.41 -4.54
C ARG A 90 -21.56 4.96 -5.63
N MET A 91 -20.65 4.09 -5.25
CA MET A 91 -19.67 3.51 -6.17
C MET A 91 -19.69 1.99 -6.01
N ASN A 92 -19.57 1.25 -7.11
CA ASN A 92 -19.48 -0.20 -7.02
C ASN A 92 -18.20 -0.59 -6.26
N LYS A 93 -18.21 -1.74 -5.58
CA LYS A 93 -17.12 -2.13 -4.68
C LYS A 93 -15.80 -2.37 -5.40
N ILE A 94 -15.86 -2.92 -6.62
CA ILE A 94 -14.67 -3.26 -7.41
C ILE A 94 -13.94 -1.99 -7.84
N LEU A 95 -14.66 -1.00 -8.36
CA LEU A 95 -14.13 0.30 -8.77
C LEU A 95 -13.64 1.09 -7.56
N ALA A 96 -14.40 1.11 -6.46
CA ALA A 96 -14.00 1.81 -5.24
C ALA A 96 -12.70 1.23 -4.66
N TRP A 97 -12.60 -0.11 -4.64
CA TRP A 97 -11.36 -0.81 -4.28
C TRP A 97 -10.23 -0.47 -5.25
N PHE A 98 -10.45 -0.57 -6.55
CA PHE A 98 -9.42 -0.32 -7.56
C PHE A 98 -8.86 1.11 -7.47
N ILE A 99 -9.74 2.10 -7.35
CA ILE A 99 -9.34 3.52 -7.18
C ILE A 99 -8.56 3.69 -5.87
N THR A 100 -9.07 3.14 -4.76
CA THR A 100 -8.41 3.24 -3.45
C THR A 100 -7.03 2.57 -3.48
N PHE A 101 -6.94 1.36 -4.02
CA PHE A 101 -5.70 0.60 -4.12
C PHE A 101 -4.65 1.36 -4.94
N ASN A 102 -4.99 1.84 -6.13
CA ASN A 102 -4.06 2.60 -6.97
C ASN A 102 -3.68 3.95 -6.33
N PHE A 103 -4.62 4.66 -5.73
CA PHE A 103 -4.33 5.90 -5.00
C PHE A 103 -3.28 5.65 -3.90
N ILE A 104 -3.45 4.60 -3.10
CA ILE A 104 -2.50 4.25 -2.05
C ILE A 104 -1.11 3.92 -2.62
N ASN A 105 -1.03 3.11 -3.69
CA ASN A 105 0.26 2.81 -4.33
C ASN A 105 0.95 4.06 -4.87
N ILE A 106 0.20 4.98 -5.49
CA ILE A 106 0.71 6.27 -5.96
C ILE A 106 1.25 7.10 -4.79
N THR A 107 0.51 7.18 -3.68
CA THR A 107 0.99 7.92 -2.50
C THR A 107 2.27 7.29 -1.91
N TRP A 108 2.40 5.97 -1.91
CA TRP A 108 3.60 5.32 -1.37
C TRP A 108 4.89 5.65 -2.10
N ILE A 109 4.81 6.03 -3.38
CA ILE A 109 5.98 6.48 -4.14
C ILE A 109 6.56 7.74 -3.52
N PHE A 110 5.71 8.72 -3.17
CA PHE A 110 6.17 9.91 -2.46
C PHE A 110 6.73 9.56 -1.08
N PHE A 111 6.10 8.64 -0.36
CA PHE A 111 6.60 8.25 0.96
C PHE A 111 7.99 7.58 0.93
N ARG A 112 8.31 6.84 -0.14
CA ARG A 112 9.57 6.08 -0.26
C ARG A 112 10.67 6.81 -1.02
N ALA A 113 10.32 7.68 -1.97
CA ALA A 113 11.29 8.35 -2.82
C ALA A 113 12.22 9.27 -2.03
N LYS A 114 13.49 9.30 -2.43
CA LYS A 114 14.52 10.16 -1.83
C LYS A 114 14.21 11.66 -1.98
N ASP A 115 13.63 12.03 -3.11
CA ASP A 115 13.29 13.38 -3.48
C ASP A 115 12.12 13.40 -4.47
N PHE A 116 11.60 14.60 -4.73
CA PHE A 116 10.46 14.80 -5.62
C PHE A 116 10.76 14.38 -7.06
N GLU A 117 11.96 14.65 -7.57
CA GLU A 117 12.34 14.29 -8.94
C GLU A 117 12.31 12.77 -9.14
N SER A 118 12.85 12.02 -8.17
CA SER A 118 12.83 10.57 -8.14
C SER A 118 11.41 10.02 -8.08
N ALA A 119 10.54 10.62 -7.26
CA ALA A 119 9.12 10.25 -7.20
C ALA A 119 8.44 10.42 -8.57
N MET A 120 8.69 11.55 -9.24
CA MET A 120 8.13 11.85 -10.56
C MET A 120 8.66 10.91 -11.64
N LYS A 121 9.96 10.54 -11.62
CA LYS A 121 10.52 9.54 -12.54
C LYS A 121 9.81 8.18 -12.41
N VAL A 122 9.56 7.73 -11.18
CA VAL A 122 8.83 6.48 -10.94
C VAL A 122 7.40 6.58 -11.45
N LEU A 123 6.69 7.67 -11.13
CA LEU A 123 5.31 7.88 -11.59
C LEU A 123 5.22 7.92 -13.12
N SER A 124 6.07 8.68 -13.79
CA SER A 124 6.10 8.73 -15.26
C SER A 124 6.37 7.36 -15.87
N SER A 125 7.24 6.56 -15.25
CA SER A 125 7.53 5.20 -15.70
C SER A 125 6.35 4.24 -15.51
N MET A 126 5.50 4.45 -14.50
CA MET A 126 4.30 3.62 -14.29
C MET A 126 3.23 3.81 -15.37
N PHE A 127 3.21 4.99 -16.02
CA PHE A 127 2.23 5.33 -17.05
C PHE A 127 2.84 5.43 -18.46
N SER A 128 4.15 5.26 -18.60
CA SER A 128 4.83 5.18 -19.90
C SER A 128 4.64 3.80 -20.51
N PHE A 129 4.41 3.76 -21.82
CA PHE A 129 4.35 2.53 -22.61
C PHE A 129 5.69 2.17 -23.26
N ASP A 130 6.70 3.04 -23.17
CA ASP A 130 7.95 2.97 -23.94
C ASP A 130 8.89 1.83 -23.48
N ASN A 131 8.60 1.23 -22.32
CA ASN A 131 9.43 0.19 -21.69
C ASN A 131 8.62 -1.03 -21.24
N VAL A 132 7.45 -1.26 -21.84
CA VAL A 132 6.65 -2.45 -21.55
C VAL A 132 7.29 -3.65 -22.23
N VAL A 133 7.71 -4.63 -21.43
CA VAL A 133 8.25 -5.92 -21.91
C VAL A 133 7.21 -7.01 -21.66
N LEU A 134 6.82 -7.72 -22.72
CA LEU A 134 5.97 -8.90 -22.66
C LEU A 134 6.81 -10.18 -22.83
N PRO A 135 6.39 -11.32 -22.26
CA PRO A 135 7.06 -12.59 -22.48
C PRO A 135 7.16 -12.95 -23.97
N SER A 136 8.33 -13.40 -24.41
CA SER A 136 8.62 -13.80 -25.79
C SER A 136 7.65 -14.85 -26.35
N ILE A 137 7.01 -15.66 -25.49
CA ILE A 137 5.99 -16.64 -25.89
C ILE A 137 4.77 -16.02 -26.58
N PHE A 138 4.46 -14.75 -26.27
CA PHE A 138 3.32 -14.05 -26.86
C PHE A 138 3.64 -13.39 -28.20
N PHE A 139 4.91 -13.34 -28.60
CA PHE A 139 5.36 -12.68 -29.82
C PHE A 139 4.55 -13.12 -31.05
N LYS A 140 4.40 -14.44 -31.26
CA LYS A 140 3.66 -14.99 -32.42
C LYS A 140 2.20 -14.52 -32.50
N LYS A 141 1.57 -14.18 -31.37
CA LYS A 141 0.16 -13.75 -31.31
C LYS A 141 0.01 -12.22 -31.27
N LEU A 142 0.99 -11.52 -30.71
CA LEU A 142 0.90 -10.11 -30.37
C LEU A 142 2.00 -9.25 -31.00
N ALA A 143 2.70 -9.74 -32.04
CA ALA A 143 3.78 -9.01 -32.70
C ALA A 143 3.39 -7.59 -33.16
N PHE A 144 2.12 -7.35 -33.49
CA PHE A 144 1.62 -6.02 -33.86
C PHE A 144 1.84 -4.95 -32.77
N LEU A 145 2.02 -5.36 -31.51
CA LEU A 145 2.30 -4.48 -30.38
C LEU A 145 3.70 -3.85 -30.43
N GLU A 146 4.64 -4.41 -31.21
CA GLU A 146 5.97 -3.80 -31.41
C GLU A 146 5.86 -2.42 -32.06
N ASN A 147 4.88 -2.22 -32.95
CA ASN A 147 4.58 -0.92 -33.57
C ASN A 147 4.11 0.14 -32.56
N TYR A 148 3.73 -0.28 -31.35
CA TYR A 148 3.31 0.58 -30.25
C TYR A 148 4.36 0.67 -29.13
N GLY A 149 5.60 0.24 -29.40
CA GLY A 149 6.73 0.36 -28.46
C GLY A 149 6.84 -0.79 -27.44
N ILE A 150 5.99 -1.82 -27.53
CA ILE A 150 6.06 -2.99 -26.64
C ILE A 150 7.12 -3.96 -27.13
N LYS A 151 8.05 -4.33 -26.24
CA LYS A 151 9.15 -5.28 -26.54
C LYS A 151 8.78 -6.69 -26.07
N PHE A 152 9.27 -7.70 -26.77
CA PHE A 152 9.10 -9.10 -26.37
C PHE A 152 10.42 -9.70 -25.92
N ASP A 153 10.59 -9.89 -24.61
CA ASP A 153 11.82 -10.44 -24.01
C ASP A 153 11.48 -11.09 -22.64
N GLU A 154 12.49 -11.50 -21.88
CA GLU A 154 12.34 -11.88 -20.49
C GLU A 154 11.90 -10.68 -19.63
N VAL A 155 10.65 -10.72 -19.14
CA VAL A 155 10.01 -9.64 -18.36
C VAL A 155 10.83 -9.21 -17.15
N THR A 156 11.53 -10.16 -16.52
CA THR A 156 12.25 -9.94 -15.26
C THR A 156 13.71 -9.60 -15.44
N ARG A 157 14.18 -9.40 -16.67
CA ARG A 157 15.60 -9.13 -16.97
C ARG A 157 16.15 -7.90 -16.24
N SER A 158 15.32 -6.88 -16.02
CA SER A 158 15.67 -5.64 -15.31
C SER A 158 15.35 -5.68 -13.81
N ILE A 159 14.82 -6.80 -13.30
CA ILE A 159 14.43 -6.95 -11.91
C ILE A 159 15.53 -7.75 -11.20
N SER A 160 16.22 -7.13 -10.23
CA SER A 160 17.34 -7.78 -9.51
C SER A 160 16.97 -9.12 -8.84
N GLY A 161 15.69 -9.35 -8.52
CA GLY A 161 15.18 -10.60 -7.96
C GLY A 161 14.61 -11.59 -8.98
N GLY A 162 14.75 -11.29 -10.28
CA GLY A 162 14.31 -12.14 -11.38
C GLY A 162 12.84 -12.56 -11.32
N SER A 163 12.57 -13.75 -11.88
CA SER A 163 11.25 -14.38 -11.90
C SER A 163 10.75 -14.78 -10.50
N ASP A 164 11.65 -15.12 -9.59
CA ASP A 164 11.31 -15.51 -8.22
C ASP A 164 10.62 -14.39 -7.44
N LEU A 165 11.16 -13.16 -7.53
CA LEU A 165 10.55 -12.00 -6.88
C LEU A 165 9.16 -11.69 -7.46
N LEU A 166 9.00 -11.80 -8.78
CA LEU A 166 7.71 -11.61 -9.44
C LEU A 166 6.70 -12.66 -8.97
N ASN A 167 7.09 -13.94 -8.97
CA ASN A 167 6.26 -15.06 -8.52
C ASN A 167 5.85 -14.91 -7.06
N LEU A 168 6.81 -14.55 -6.19
CA LEU A 168 6.55 -14.30 -4.77
C LEU A 168 5.58 -13.12 -4.58
N THR A 169 5.73 -12.06 -5.35
CA THR A 169 4.84 -10.89 -5.30
C THR A 169 3.41 -11.29 -5.70
N LEU A 170 3.25 -12.01 -6.81
CA LEU A 170 1.95 -12.50 -7.28
C LEU A 170 1.31 -13.45 -6.27
N ALA A 171 2.07 -14.41 -5.73
CA ALA A 171 1.60 -15.32 -4.69
C ALA A 171 1.17 -14.55 -3.42
N SER A 172 1.96 -13.56 -3.01
CA SER A 172 1.66 -12.71 -1.86
C SER A 172 0.41 -11.88 -2.08
N MET A 173 0.19 -11.34 -3.29
CA MET A 173 -1.05 -10.64 -3.63
C MET A 173 -2.25 -11.57 -3.50
N ILE A 174 -2.18 -12.79 -4.03
CA ILE A 174 -3.26 -13.78 -3.89
C ILE A 174 -3.55 -14.06 -2.41
N ILE A 175 -2.51 -14.29 -1.60
CA ILE A 175 -2.66 -14.54 -0.16
C ILE A 175 -3.34 -13.34 0.51
N VAL A 176 -2.81 -12.13 0.30
CA VAL A 176 -3.31 -10.91 0.94
C VAL A 176 -4.76 -10.63 0.58
N PHE A 177 -5.17 -10.84 -0.69
CA PHE A 177 -6.52 -10.52 -1.14
C PHE A 177 -7.57 -11.58 -0.83
N PHE A 178 -7.23 -12.87 -0.95
CA PHE A 178 -8.21 -13.94 -0.85
C PHE A 178 -8.27 -14.60 0.52
N PHE A 179 -7.20 -14.53 1.31
CA PHE A 179 -7.11 -15.23 2.59
C PHE A 179 -7.37 -14.31 3.78
N LYS A 180 -7.61 -14.94 4.93
CA LYS A 180 -7.79 -14.27 6.23
C LYS A 180 -6.44 -13.78 6.74
N ASN A 181 -6.42 -12.60 7.34
CA ASN A 181 -5.21 -12.10 7.98
C ASN A 181 -4.93 -12.82 9.31
N SER A 182 -3.73 -12.62 9.85
CA SER A 182 -3.28 -13.26 11.10
C SER A 182 -4.20 -13.01 12.29
N MET A 183 -4.80 -11.81 12.38
CA MET A 183 -5.76 -11.48 13.45
C MET A 183 -7.04 -12.31 13.33
N GLN A 184 -7.60 -12.40 12.12
CA GLN A 184 -8.79 -13.21 11.85
C GLN A 184 -8.54 -14.71 12.06
N LEU A 185 -7.31 -15.18 11.82
CA LEU A 185 -6.92 -16.56 12.10
C LEU A 185 -6.77 -16.80 13.60
N LYS A 186 -6.16 -15.86 14.34
CA LYS A 186 -6.01 -15.92 15.79
C LYS A 186 -7.36 -16.09 16.50
N ASP A 187 -8.36 -15.29 16.13
CA ASP A 187 -9.67 -15.31 16.79
C ASP A 187 -10.41 -16.65 16.61
N LYS A 188 -10.07 -17.42 15.57
CA LYS A 188 -10.65 -18.73 15.26
C LYS A 188 -9.69 -19.89 15.55
N PHE A 189 -8.52 -19.60 16.10
CA PHE A 189 -7.48 -20.59 16.32
C PHE A 189 -7.93 -21.60 17.37
N LYS A 190 -7.76 -22.89 17.06
CA LYS A 190 -7.92 -23.99 18.01
C LYS A 190 -6.67 -24.84 17.95
N SER A 191 -6.05 -25.07 19.11
CA SER A 191 -4.89 -25.96 19.20
C SER A 191 -5.30 -27.40 18.89
N ASN A 192 -4.48 -28.10 18.13
CA ASN A 192 -4.60 -29.54 17.88
C ASN A 192 -3.20 -30.15 17.68
N ILE A 193 -3.12 -31.48 17.72
CA ILE A 193 -1.85 -32.20 17.64
C ILE A 193 -1.11 -31.95 16.31
N PHE A 194 -1.83 -31.78 15.20
CA PHE A 194 -1.24 -31.48 13.90
C PHE A 194 -0.56 -30.11 13.86
N ILE A 195 -1.21 -29.08 14.41
CA ILE A 195 -0.66 -27.73 14.51
C ILE A 195 0.58 -27.73 15.40
N LEU A 196 0.57 -28.50 16.50
CA LEU A 196 1.73 -28.67 17.36
C LEU A 196 2.91 -29.28 16.59
N PHE A 197 2.70 -30.42 15.92
CA PHE A 197 3.75 -31.05 15.10
C PHE A 197 4.26 -30.12 14.00
N PHE A 198 3.36 -29.42 13.31
CA PHE A 198 3.74 -28.47 12.27
C PHE A 198 4.57 -27.31 12.82
N THR A 199 4.21 -26.79 13.99
CA THR A 199 4.93 -25.69 14.63
C THR A 199 6.30 -26.14 15.13
N VAL A 200 6.40 -27.33 15.72
CA VAL A 200 7.69 -27.94 16.12
C VAL A 200 8.57 -28.17 14.90
N PHE A 201 8.02 -28.69 13.81
CA PHE A 201 8.75 -28.87 12.55
C PHE A 201 9.28 -27.53 12.03
N LEU A 202 8.43 -26.49 11.94
CA LEU A 202 8.86 -25.16 11.50
C LEU A 202 9.93 -24.56 12.41
N PHE A 203 9.81 -24.74 13.72
CA PHE A 203 10.80 -24.28 14.69
C PHE A 203 12.16 -24.96 14.46
N VAL A 204 12.18 -26.30 14.37
CA VAL A 204 13.40 -27.07 14.11
C VAL A 204 14.01 -26.67 12.75
N TYR A 205 13.21 -26.56 11.70
CA TYR A 205 13.67 -26.09 10.39
C TYR A 205 14.27 -24.68 10.44
N SER A 206 13.63 -23.76 11.18
CA SER A 206 14.14 -22.40 11.36
C SER A 206 15.48 -22.38 12.10
N MET A 207 15.65 -23.22 13.13
CA MET A 207 16.91 -23.35 13.89
C MET A 207 18.07 -23.80 12.99
N PHE A 208 17.83 -24.76 12.08
CA PHE A 208 18.83 -25.18 11.11
C PHE A 208 19.12 -24.12 10.03
N SER A 209 18.19 -23.19 9.81
CA SER A 209 18.32 -22.12 8.82
C SER A 209 19.05 -20.86 9.33
N LEU A 210 19.30 -20.75 10.65
CA LEU A 210 19.95 -19.59 11.28
C LEU A 210 21.44 -19.44 10.93
N ASN A 211 22.08 -20.46 10.37
CA ASN A 211 23.50 -20.41 9.98
C ASN A 211 23.79 -19.56 8.74
N LYS A 212 22.78 -18.90 8.15
CA LYS A 212 22.95 -17.97 7.03
C LYS A 212 23.15 -16.56 7.57
N PHE A 213 24.33 -15.99 7.31
CA PHE A 213 24.58 -14.57 7.57
C PHE A 213 23.51 -13.72 6.88
N SER A 214 22.74 -12.97 7.67
CA SER A 214 21.78 -11.97 7.17
C SER A 214 22.36 -10.59 7.45
N GLU A 215 22.61 -9.80 6.43
CA GLU A 215 22.88 -8.38 6.60
C GLU A 215 21.65 -7.69 7.21
N PHE A 216 21.86 -6.90 8.26
CA PHE A 216 20.80 -6.22 8.99
C PHE A 216 20.39 -4.94 8.23
N LEU A 217 19.31 -5.02 7.46
CA LEU A 217 18.88 -3.98 6.50
C LEU A 217 18.29 -2.67 7.11
N TYR A 218 18.25 -2.51 8.44
CA TYR A 218 17.46 -1.45 9.07
C TYR A 218 18.03 -0.02 8.93
N PHE A 219 19.24 0.14 8.38
CA PHE A 219 19.91 1.45 8.24
C PHE A 219 20.05 1.95 6.79
N ASN A 220 19.48 1.25 5.81
CA ASN A 220 19.53 1.64 4.38
C ASN A 220 18.22 2.32 3.90
N PHE A 221 17.59 3.13 4.77
CA PHE A 221 16.36 3.84 4.43
C PHE A 221 16.61 5.23 3.86
#